data_AF-A0A7X1SSX2-F1
#
_entry.id   AF-A0A7X1SSX2-F1
#
_cell.length_a   1.000
_cell.length_b   1.000
_cell.length_c   1.000
_cell.angle_alpha   90.00
_cell.angle_beta   90.00
_cell.angle_gamma   90.00
#
_symmetry.space_group_name_H-M   'P 1'
#
loop_
_entity.id
_entity.type
_entity.pdbx_description
1 polymer ?
#
loop_
_entity_poly.entity_id
_entity_poly.type
_entity_poly.pdbx_seq_one_letter_code
_entity_poly.pdbx_strand_id
1 'polypeptide(L)'
;MSADSELDDGLAAFDQLGRKMAETNRLLRSVQISQSERNRQENTLSTELQDAIKQVTGASQDALQASQTKIRSSLLWTGLTALLIVLMAFGGGYFFGQQAGTKKGQAEGYQTARDEKAAASWANTPSGQRAYNLDQLGSLNMLASCKGEGWKIEQQHGQSVCIPYSIPSGTAGWYIP
;
A
#
# COMPACT_ATOMS: atom_id res chain seq x y z
N MET A 1 -53.79 49.21 77.23
CA MET A 1 -53.40 50.27 76.27
C MET A 1 -52.44 49.64 75.27
N SER A 2 -52.93 48.69 74.48
CA SER A 2 -52.11 47.83 73.59
C SER A 2 -52.89 47.35 72.37
N ALA A 3 -54.22 47.25 72.44
CA ALA A 3 -55.05 46.84 71.31
C ALA A 3 -55.17 47.91 70.21
N ASP A 4 -55.13 49.20 70.57
CA ASP A 4 -55.28 50.29 69.59
C ASP A 4 -54.01 50.52 68.74
N SER A 5 -52.81 50.14 69.22
CA SER A 5 -51.58 50.32 68.42
C SER A 5 -51.38 49.19 67.39
N GLU A 6 -51.80 47.95 67.70
CA GLU A 6 -51.72 46.84 66.73
C GLU A 6 -52.66 47.05 65.53
N LEU A 7 -53.79 47.73 65.72
CA LEU A 7 -54.74 48.00 64.63
C LEU A 7 -54.21 49.09 63.66
N ASP A 8 -53.51 50.09 64.19
CA ASP A 8 -52.91 51.16 63.39
C ASP A 8 -51.70 50.64 62.58
N ASP A 9 -50.88 49.78 63.19
CA ASP A 9 -49.76 49.11 62.51
C ASP A 9 -50.23 48.20 61.36
N GLY A 10 -51.37 47.52 61.53
CA GLY A 10 -52.00 46.72 60.49
C GLY A 10 -52.47 47.56 59.29
N LEU A 11 -53.08 48.72 59.53
CA LEU A 11 -53.57 49.61 58.47
C LEU A 11 -52.43 50.18 57.62
N ALA A 12 -51.33 50.57 58.26
CA ALA A 12 -50.14 51.08 57.56
C ALA A 12 -49.50 50.02 56.64
N ALA A 13 -49.51 48.75 57.05
CA ALA A 13 -49.00 47.64 56.25
C ALA A 13 -49.85 47.39 54.99
N PHE A 14 -51.17 47.51 55.06
CA PHE A 14 -52.05 47.36 53.89
C PHE A 14 -51.88 48.50 52.88
N ASP A 15 -51.73 49.74 53.32
CA ASP A 15 -51.45 50.88 52.42
C ASP A 15 -50.10 50.72 51.71
N GLN A 16 -49.09 50.24 52.43
CA GLN A 16 -47.79 49.90 51.83
C GLN A 16 -47.92 48.77 50.78
N LEU A 17 -48.73 47.76 51.05
CA LEU A 17 -48.97 46.66 50.12
C LEU A 17 -49.73 47.14 48.86
N GLY A 18 -50.73 48.01 49.02
CA GLY A 18 -51.47 48.61 47.92
C GLY A 18 -50.55 49.40 46.97
N ARG A 19 -49.62 50.19 47.52
CA ARG A 19 -48.62 50.92 46.74
C ARG A 19 -47.67 49.99 45.98
N LYS A 20 -47.15 48.95 46.63
CA LYS A 20 -46.28 47.95 45.98
C LYS A 20 -46.99 47.18 44.87
N MET A 21 -48.27 46.83 45.05
CA MET A 21 -49.05 46.16 44.00
C MET A 21 -49.30 47.08 42.81
N ALA A 22 -49.58 48.38 43.06
CA ALA A 22 -49.72 49.36 41.98
C ALA A 22 -48.41 49.53 41.18
N GLU A 23 -47.26 49.51 41.84
CA GLU A 23 -45.94 49.57 41.21
C GLU A 23 -45.62 48.29 40.41
N THR A 24 -45.89 47.12 40.99
CA THR A 24 -45.66 45.82 40.34
C THR A 24 -46.50 45.67 39.07
N ASN A 25 -47.76 46.10 39.08
CA ASN A 25 -48.62 46.06 37.90
C ASN A 25 -48.10 46.95 36.76
N ARG A 26 -47.46 48.08 37.09
CA ARG A 26 -46.81 48.95 36.09
C ARG A 26 -45.58 48.28 35.49
N LEU A 27 -44.74 47.68 36.33
CA LEU A 27 -43.56 46.94 35.87
C LEU A 27 -43.93 45.76 34.99
N LEU A 28 -44.93 44.97 35.39
CA LEU A 28 -45.43 43.86 34.57
C LEU A 28 -45.90 44.34 33.19
N ARG A 29 -46.63 45.45 33.11
CA ARG A 29 -47.02 46.03 31.81
C ARG A 29 -45.81 46.44 30.97
N SER A 30 -44.81 47.09 31.56
CA SER A 30 -43.60 47.46 30.81
C SER A 30 -42.83 46.24 30.30
N VAL A 31 -42.73 45.18 31.10
CA VAL A 31 -42.07 43.93 30.72
C VAL A 31 -42.84 43.21 29.63
N GLN A 32 -44.17 43.18 29.71
CA GLN A 32 -45.02 42.54 28.72
C GLN A 32 -44.96 43.27 27.36
N ILE A 33 -44.93 44.60 27.37
CA ILE A 33 -44.71 45.40 26.15
C ILE A 33 -43.35 45.07 25.55
N SER A 34 -42.28 45.10 26.35
CA SER A 34 -40.92 44.78 25.89
C SER A 34 -40.78 43.35 25.33
N GLN A 35 -41.46 42.36 25.93
CA GLN A 35 -41.50 41.00 25.39
C GLN A 35 -42.23 40.94 24.04
N SER A 36 -43.36 41.65 23.90
CA SER A 36 -44.12 41.64 22.65
C SER A 36 -43.33 42.23 21.48
N GLU A 37 -42.49 43.22 21.74
CA GLU A 37 -41.59 43.82 20.75
C GLU A 37 -40.46 42.87 20.34
N ARG A 38 -39.83 42.17 21.30
CA ARG A 38 -38.83 41.13 21.01
C ARG A 38 -39.40 39.99 20.17
N ASN A 39 -40.57 39.49 20.53
CA ASN A 39 -41.23 38.41 19.78
C ASN A 39 -41.55 38.82 18.34
N ARG A 40 -41.88 40.10 18.11
CA ARG A 40 -42.06 40.65 16.76
C ARG A 40 -40.75 40.71 15.99
N GLN A 41 -39.67 41.16 16.63
CA GLN A 41 -38.34 41.20 16.02
C GLN A 41 -37.84 39.81 15.63
N GLU A 42 -37.99 38.81 16.50
CA GLU A 42 -37.60 37.43 16.21
C GLU A 42 -38.38 36.85 15.01
N ASN A 43 -39.69 37.12 14.94
CA ASN A 43 -40.49 36.70 13.79
C ASN A 43 -40.05 37.37 12.48
N THR A 44 -39.73 38.67 12.51
CA THR A 44 -39.24 39.37 11.32
C THR A 44 -37.88 38.83 10.88
N LEU A 45 -36.96 38.60 11.83
CA LEU A 45 -35.62 38.08 11.54
C LEU A 45 -35.68 36.65 10.97
N SER A 46 -36.56 35.81 11.51
CA SER A 46 -36.77 34.44 11.02
C SER A 46 -37.29 34.43 9.58
N THR A 47 -38.18 35.37 9.24
CA THR A 47 -38.75 35.49 7.89
C THR A 47 -37.69 35.94 6.88
N GLU A 48 -36.91 36.97 7.23
CA GLU A 48 -35.78 37.46 6.43
C GLU A 48 -34.72 36.38 6.22
N LEU A 49 -34.37 35.64 7.27
CA LEU A 49 -33.41 34.54 7.18
C LEU A 49 -33.94 33.42 6.28
N GLN A 50 -35.22 33.09 6.37
CA GLN A 50 -35.84 32.06 5.54
C GLN A 50 -35.83 32.44 4.06
N ASP A 51 -36.08 33.71 3.73
CA ASP A 51 -36.04 34.19 2.34
C ASP A 51 -34.61 34.29 1.81
N ALA A 52 -33.64 34.71 2.64
CA ALA A 52 -32.22 34.63 2.29
C ALA A 52 -31.77 33.19 2.04
N ILE A 53 -32.20 32.24 2.88
CA ILE A 53 -31.91 30.81 2.69
C ILE A 53 -32.54 30.31 1.39
N LYS A 54 -33.80 30.66 1.08
CA LYS A 54 -34.43 30.27 -0.20
C LYS A 54 -33.70 30.84 -1.40
N GLN A 55 -33.27 32.09 -1.34
CA GLN A 55 -32.54 32.74 -2.43
C GLN A 55 -31.18 32.08 -2.67
N VAL A 56 -30.42 31.85 -1.60
CA VAL A 56 -29.14 31.13 -1.66
C VAL A 56 -29.35 29.70 -2.14
N THR A 57 -30.39 29.01 -1.65
CA THR A 57 -30.70 27.63 -2.05
C THR A 57 -31.11 27.55 -3.52
N GLY A 58 -31.96 28.47 -4.02
CA GLY A 58 -32.37 28.53 -5.42
C GLY A 58 -31.19 28.79 -6.36
N ALA A 59 -30.37 29.79 -6.05
CA ALA A 59 -29.15 30.08 -6.82
C ALA A 59 -28.15 28.91 -6.80
N SER A 60 -28.01 28.26 -5.63
CA SER A 60 -27.18 27.05 -5.49
C SER A 60 -27.76 25.89 -6.29
N GLN A 61 -29.07 25.71 -6.29
CA GLN A 61 -29.75 24.60 -6.95
C GLN A 61 -29.68 24.73 -8.47
N ASP A 62 -29.83 25.94 -9.02
CA ASP A 62 -29.67 26.19 -10.45
C ASP A 62 -28.20 26.00 -10.89
N ALA A 63 -27.24 26.45 -10.07
CA ALA A 63 -25.82 26.20 -10.30
C ALA A 63 -25.44 24.71 -10.19
N LEU A 64 -26.09 23.98 -9.28
CA LEU A 64 -25.91 22.53 -9.11
C LEU A 64 -26.59 21.73 -10.22
N GLN A 65 -27.73 22.16 -10.74
CA GLN A 65 -28.39 21.50 -11.87
C GLN A 65 -27.60 21.68 -13.18
N ALA A 66 -27.04 22.88 -13.40
CA ALA A 66 -26.14 23.12 -14.53
C ALA A 66 -24.82 22.33 -14.43
N SER A 67 -24.33 22.07 -13.21
CA SER A 67 -23.10 21.31 -12.99
C SER A 67 -23.31 19.78 -13.01
N GLN A 68 -24.44 19.28 -12.50
CA GLN A 68 -24.73 17.84 -12.45
C GLN A 68 -24.69 17.16 -13.83
N THR A 69 -25.17 17.85 -14.87
CA THR A 69 -25.20 17.29 -16.23
C THR A 69 -23.79 17.07 -16.80
N LYS A 70 -22.84 17.95 -16.49
CA LYS A 70 -21.44 17.83 -16.91
C LYS A 70 -20.66 16.87 -16.00
N ILE A 71 -20.93 16.92 -14.71
CA ILE A 71 -20.25 16.11 -13.70
C ILE A 71 -20.57 14.62 -13.89
N ARG A 72 -21.82 14.23 -14.17
CA ARG A 72 -22.19 12.82 -14.40
C ARG A 72 -21.44 12.20 -15.57
N SER A 73 -21.33 12.92 -16.69
CA SER A 73 -20.58 12.43 -17.86
C SER A 73 -19.08 12.33 -17.58
N SER A 74 -18.52 13.33 -16.88
CA SER A 74 -17.11 13.32 -16.49
C SER A 74 -16.77 12.20 -15.50
N LEU A 75 -17.65 11.93 -14.51
CA LEU A 75 -17.46 10.90 -13.49
C LEU A 75 -17.48 9.49 -14.10
N LEU A 76 -18.37 9.26 -15.07
CA LEU A 76 -18.42 7.99 -15.79
C LEU A 76 -17.13 7.75 -16.57
N TRP A 77 -16.61 8.76 -17.27
CA TRP A 77 -15.35 8.65 -18.01
C TRP A 77 -14.12 8.53 -17.10
N THR A 78 -14.06 9.26 -15.99
CA THR A 78 -12.95 9.12 -15.02
C THR A 78 -12.99 7.77 -14.31
N GLY A 79 -14.18 7.25 -13.99
CA GLY A 79 -14.31 5.92 -13.39
C GLY A 79 -13.86 4.82 -14.34
N LEU A 80 -14.25 4.91 -15.62
CA LEU A 80 -13.93 3.90 -16.64
C LEU A 80 -12.45 3.90 -17.01
N THR A 81 -11.82 5.08 -17.08
CA THR A 81 -10.36 5.20 -17.29
C THR A 81 -9.55 4.69 -16.10
N ALA A 82 -9.96 4.99 -14.87
CA ALA A 82 -9.31 4.44 -13.67
C ALA A 82 -9.41 2.91 -13.61
N LEU A 83 -10.57 2.35 -13.94
CA LEU A 83 -10.77 0.89 -14.01
C LEU A 83 -9.86 0.24 -15.07
N LEU A 84 -9.73 0.85 -16.25
CA LEU A 84 -8.86 0.37 -17.33
C LEU A 84 -7.39 0.34 -16.92
N ILE A 85 -6.91 1.36 -16.19
CA ILE A 85 -5.53 1.41 -15.71
C ILE A 85 -5.27 0.28 -14.71
N VAL A 86 -6.20 0.03 -13.78
CA VAL A 86 -6.07 -1.08 -12.81
C VAL A 86 -6.06 -2.43 -13.52
N LEU A 87 -6.94 -2.65 -14.49
CA LEU A 87 -6.99 -3.88 -15.27
C LEU A 87 -5.73 -4.11 -16.11
N MET A 88 -5.17 -3.04 -16.71
CA MET A 88 -3.92 -3.13 -17.46
C MET A 88 -2.72 -3.40 -16.54
N ALA A 89 -2.66 -2.77 -15.37
CA ALA A 89 -1.58 -2.98 -14.41
C ALA A 89 -1.59 -4.42 -13.86
N PHE A 90 -2.75 -4.91 -13.42
CA PHE A 90 -2.89 -6.27 -12.90
C PHE A 90 -2.81 -7.32 -14.00
N GLY A 91 -3.59 -7.17 -15.07
CA GLY A 91 -3.66 -8.14 -16.16
C GLY A 91 -2.36 -8.21 -16.97
N GLY A 92 -1.82 -7.05 -17.36
CA GLY A 92 -0.57 -6.96 -18.09
C GLY A 92 0.63 -7.38 -17.25
N GLY A 93 0.75 -6.87 -16.03
CA GLY A 93 1.85 -7.24 -15.13
C GLY A 93 1.89 -8.74 -14.81
N TYR A 94 0.72 -9.34 -14.56
CA TYR A 94 0.62 -10.78 -14.28
C TYR A 94 0.94 -11.64 -15.51
N PHE A 95 0.37 -11.34 -16.68
CA PHE A 95 0.61 -12.14 -17.89
C PHE A 95 2.06 -12.04 -18.39
N PHE A 96 2.61 -10.82 -18.46
CA PHE A 96 3.98 -10.63 -18.93
C PHE A 96 4.99 -11.13 -17.90
N GLY A 97 4.75 -10.91 -16.60
CA GLY A 97 5.61 -11.41 -15.52
C GLY A 97 5.64 -12.94 -15.48
N GLN A 98 4.48 -13.59 -15.59
CA GLN A 98 4.39 -15.05 -15.55
C GLN A 98 5.03 -15.68 -16.79
N GLN A 99 4.83 -15.14 -18.00
CA GLN A 99 5.49 -15.69 -19.19
C GLN A 99 7.00 -15.49 -19.16
N ALA A 100 7.49 -14.33 -18.76
CA ALA A 100 8.93 -14.05 -18.70
C ALA A 100 9.62 -14.88 -17.61
N GLY A 101 9.01 -14.97 -16.42
CA GLY A 101 9.53 -15.77 -15.31
C GLY A 101 9.54 -17.27 -15.62
N THR A 102 8.47 -17.79 -16.22
CA THR A 102 8.37 -19.22 -16.57
C THR A 102 9.37 -19.60 -17.66
N LYS A 103 9.53 -18.77 -18.70
CA LYS A 103 10.49 -19.05 -19.79
C LYS A 103 11.94 -19.02 -19.31
N LYS A 104 12.32 -18.03 -18.49
CA LYS A 104 13.67 -17.96 -17.93
C LYS A 104 13.93 -19.10 -16.94
N GLY A 105 13.01 -19.33 -16.00
CA GLY A 105 13.15 -20.39 -15.00
C GLY A 105 13.19 -21.79 -15.60
N GLN A 106 12.41 -22.05 -16.66
CA GLN A 106 12.47 -23.33 -17.37
C GLN A 106 13.77 -23.49 -18.16
N ALA A 107 14.24 -22.46 -18.88
CA ALA A 107 15.47 -22.59 -19.67
C ALA A 107 16.70 -22.85 -18.78
N GLU A 108 16.84 -22.07 -17.71
CA GLU A 108 17.96 -22.20 -16.76
C GLU A 108 17.89 -23.52 -15.99
N GLY A 109 16.73 -23.85 -15.41
CA GLY A 109 16.55 -25.11 -14.70
C GLY A 109 16.72 -26.34 -15.58
N TYR A 110 16.33 -26.28 -16.86
CA TYR A 110 16.50 -27.40 -17.79
C TYR A 110 17.96 -27.58 -18.23
N GLN A 111 18.74 -26.50 -18.34
CA GLN A 111 20.18 -26.60 -18.60
C GLN A 111 20.91 -27.17 -17.38
N THR A 112 20.67 -26.63 -16.18
CA THR A 112 21.29 -27.15 -14.95
C THR A 112 20.95 -28.62 -14.71
N ALA A 113 19.68 -29.02 -14.87
CA ALA A 113 19.27 -30.41 -14.71
C ALA A 113 19.86 -31.35 -15.78
N ARG A 114 20.11 -30.85 -17.00
CA ARG A 114 20.78 -31.63 -18.06
C ARG A 114 22.25 -31.83 -17.75
N ASP A 115 22.93 -30.79 -17.28
CA ASP A 115 24.35 -30.86 -16.92
C ASP A 115 24.57 -31.77 -15.71
N GLU A 116 23.73 -31.67 -14.68
CA GLU A 116 23.77 -32.58 -13.53
C GLU A 116 23.48 -34.03 -13.94
N LYS A 117 22.45 -34.26 -14.78
CA LYS A 117 22.14 -35.60 -15.26
C LYS A 117 23.25 -36.16 -16.15
N ALA A 118 23.87 -35.33 -17.00
CA ALA A 118 24.99 -35.72 -17.83
C ALA A 118 26.21 -36.08 -16.98
N ALA A 119 26.56 -35.25 -15.99
CA ALA A 119 27.64 -35.51 -15.06
C ALA A 119 27.41 -36.79 -14.24
N ALA A 120 26.20 -36.96 -13.69
CA ALA A 120 25.82 -38.15 -12.92
C ALA A 120 25.80 -39.41 -13.78
N SER A 121 25.30 -39.34 -15.02
CA SER A 121 25.30 -40.48 -15.95
C SER A 121 26.72 -40.86 -16.39
N TRP A 122 27.60 -39.89 -16.60
CA TRP A 122 29.02 -40.13 -16.89
C TRP A 122 29.75 -40.78 -15.71
N ALA A 123 29.54 -40.27 -14.49
CA ALA A 123 30.15 -40.82 -13.28
C ALA A 123 29.77 -42.30 -13.06
N ASN A 124 28.56 -42.70 -13.45
CA ASN A 124 28.10 -44.08 -13.37
C ASN A 124 28.68 -45.01 -14.44
N THR A 125 29.33 -44.50 -15.48
CA THR A 125 29.99 -45.35 -16.49
C THR A 125 31.19 -46.08 -15.91
N PRO A 126 31.63 -47.22 -16.49
CA PRO A 126 32.84 -47.91 -16.06
C PRO A 126 34.11 -47.04 -16.07
N SER A 127 34.18 -46.04 -16.97
CA SER A 127 35.28 -45.08 -17.00
C SER A 127 35.20 -44.06 -15.87
N GLY A 128 34.00 -43.55 -15.56
CA GLY A 128 33.75 -42.68 -14.41
C GLY A 128 34.07 -43.36 -13.08
N GLN A 129 33.64 -44.61 -12.91
CA GLN A 129 33.97 -45.41 -11.71
C GLN A 129 35.48 -45.64 -11.57
N ARG A 130 36.19 -45.90 -12.66
CA ARG A 130 37.67 -46.01 -12.64
C ARG A 130 38.34 -44.69 -12.28
N ALA A 131 37.87 -43.57 -12.83
CA ALA A 131 38.37 -42.25 -12.47
C ALA A 131 38.13 -41.94 -10.98
N TYR A 132 36.95 -42.26 -10.46
CA TYR A 132 36.62 -42.11 -9.04
C TYR A 132 37.52 -42.97 -8.13
N ASN A 133 37.77 -44.23 -8.51
CA ASN A 133 38.69 -45.09 -7.76
C ASN A 133 40.13 -44.57 -7.81
N LEU A 134 40.58 -44.02 -8.93
CA LEU A 134 41.89 -43.36 -9.03
C LEU A 134 41.97 -42.10 -8.16
N ASP A 135 40.86 -41.37 -8.02
CA ASP A 135 40.77 -40.18 -7.18
C ASP A 135 40.83 -40.54 -5.69
N GLN A 136 40.10 -41.59 -5.26
CA GLN A 136 40.18 -42.10 -3.89
C GLN A 136 41.60 -42.53 -3.49
N LEU A 137 42.38 -43.03 -4.44
CA LEU A 137 43.78 -43.43 -4.22
C LEU A 137 44.75 -42.24 -4.32
N GLY A 138 44.28 -41.02 -4.61
CA GLY A 138 45.09 -39.82 -4.80
C GLY A 138 45.87 -39.76 -6.12
N SER A 139 45.81 -40.82 -6.93
CA SER A 139 46.54 -40.97 -8.18
C SER A 139 45.94 -40.13 -9.32
N LEU A 140 44.65 -39.79 -9.28
CA LEU A 140 44.01 -39.01 -10.34
C LEU A 140 44.60 -37.60 -10.44
N ASN A 141 44.79 -36.91 -9.30
CA ASN A 141 45.38 -35.57 -9.29
C ASN A 141 46.83 -35.59 -9.78
N MET A 142 47.59 -36.63 -9.43
CA MET A 142 48.96 -36.84 -9.93
C MET A 142 49.00 -37.04 -11.46
N LEU A 143 48.07 -37.83 -12.00
CA LEU A 143 47.90 -38.06 -13.45
C LEU A 143 47.47 -36.80 -14.20
N ALA A 144 46.50 -36.06 -13.65
CA ALA A 144 45.96 -34.84 -14.26
C ALA A 144 46.98 -33.70 -14.27
N SER A 145 47.81 -33.59 -13.23
CA SER A 145 48.82 -32.53 -13.10
C SER A 145 50.22 -32.92 -13.56
N CYS A 146 50.43 -34.16 -14.00
CA CYS A 146 51.73 -34.71 -14.41
C CYS A 146 52.82 -34.53 -13.33
N LYS A 147 52.47 -34.62 -12.04
CA LYS A 147 53.39 -34.36 -10.90
C LYS A 147 54.10 -35.60 -10.36
N GLY A 148 54.17 -36.67 -11.13
CA GLY A 148 54.83 -37.91 -10.72
C GLY A 148 56.35 -37.85 -10.90
N GLU A 149 57.10 -38.38 -9.92
CA GLU A 149 58.53 -38.62 -10.10
C GLU A 149 58.73 -39.53 -11.31
N GLY A 150 59.55 -39.07 -12.26
CA GLY A 150 59.77 -39.80 -13.50
C GLY A 150 59.00 -39.26 -14.71
N TRP A 151 58.18 -38.20 -14.59
CA TRP A 151 57.37 -37.66 -15.69
C TRP A 151 57.74 -36.22 -16.05
N LYS A 152 57.52 -35.83 -17.31
CA LYS A 152 57.72 -34.48 -17.84
C LYS A 152 56.53 -34.05 -18.70
N ILE A 153 56.28 -32.75 -18.72
CA ILE A 153 55.32 -32.12 -19.61
C ILE A 153 56.06 -31.68 -20.87
N GLU A 154 55.58 -32.10 -22.04
CA GLU A 154 56.03 -31.61 -23.33
C GLU A 154 54.88 -30.98 -24.11
N GLN A 155 55.18 -30.00 -24.95
CA GLN A 155 54.20 -29.41 -25.86
C GLN A 155 54.24 -30.15 -27.19
N GLN A 156 53.14 -30.80 -27.55
CA GLN A 156 52.98 -31.51 -28.82
C GLN A 156 51.73 -30.97 -29.50
N HIS A 157 51.85 -30.48 -30.75
CA HIS A 157 50.75 -29.90 -31.52
C HIS A 157 49.94 -28.80 -30.79
N GLY A 158 50.60 -28.02 -29.93
CA GLY A 158 49.95 -26.94 -29.16
C GLY A 158 49.12 -27.41 -27.95
N GLN A 159 49.24 -28.69 -27.57
CA GLN A 159 48.65 -29.24 -26.36
C GLN A 159 49.73 -29.81 -25.42
N SER A 160 49.50 -29.67 -24.12
CA SER A 160 50.37 -30.22 -23.08
C SER A 160 50.21 -31.75 -23.01
N VAL A 161 51.32 -32.48 -23.08
CA VAL A 161 51.36 -33.95 -23.00
C VAL A 161 52.24 -34.36 -21.84
N CYS A 162 51.77 -35.29 -21.01
CA CYS A 162 52.54 -35.90 -19.95
C CYS A 162 53.22 -37.18 -20.46
N ILE A 163 54.55 -37.25 -20.33
CA ILE A 163 55.38 -38.35 -20.86
C ILE A 163 56.39 -38.80 -19.78
N PRO A 164 56.59 -40.11 -19.55
CA PRO A 164 57.63 -40.59 -18.65
C PRO A 164 59.04 -40.46 -19.26
N TYR A 165 60.09 -40.33 -18.42
CA TYR A 165 61.48 -40.08 -18.85
C TYR A 165 62.13 -41.26 -19.61
N SER A 166 61.66 -42.50 -19.47
CA SER A 166 62.33 -43.70 -20.00
C SER A 166 61.42 -44.51 -20.92
N ILE A 167 61.36 -44.16 -22.21
CA ILE A 167 60.70 -44.99 -23.24
C ILE A 167 61.64 -45.13 -24.46
N PRO A 168 62.14 -46.34 -24.77
CA PRO A 168 63.11 -46.55 -25.87
C PRO A 168 62.51 -46.50 -27.29
N SER A 169 61.18 -46.52 -27.44
CA SER A 169 60.53 -46.50 -28.75
C SER A 169 59.04 -46.18 -28.62
N GLY A 170 58.62 -45.02 -29.13
CA GLY A 170 57.22 -44.63 -29.27
C GLY A 170 56.72 -43.68 -28.16
N THR A 171 55.93 -42.68 -28.57
CA THR A 171 55.33 -41.65 -27.72
C THR A 171 54.24 -42.24 -26.82
N ALA A 172 54.61 -42.91 -25.72
CA ALA A 172 53.64 -43.37 -24.72
C ALA A 172 53.42 -42.27 -23.67
N GLY A 173 52.44 -41.41 -23.91
CA GLY A 173 52.03 -40.34 -23.00
C GLY A 173 50.53 -40.05 -23.16
N TRP A 174 49.96 -39.26 -22.25
CA TRP A 174 48.58 -38.79 -22.36
C TRP A 174 48.52 -37.26 -22.38
N TYR A 175 47.50 -36.75 -23.04
CA TYR A 175 47.21 -35.33 -23.08
C TYR A 175 46.64 -34.90 -21.73
N ILE A 176 47.10 -33.74 -21.25
CA ILE A 176 46.57 -33.08 -20.06
C ILE A 176 45.86 -31.78 -20.49
N PRO A 177 44.73 -31.44 -19.85
CA PRO A 177 44.02 -30.20 -20.11
C PRO A 177 44.81 -28.96 -19.63
#